data_AF-A0A2M9IL94-F1
#
_entry.id   AF-A0A2M9IL94-F1
#
_cell.length_a   1.000
_cell.length_b   1.000
_cell.length_c   1.000
_cell.angle_alpha   90.00
_cell.angle_beta   90.00
_cell.angle_gamma   90.00
#
_symmetry.space_group_name_H-M   'P 1'
#
loop_
_entity.id
_entity.type
_entity.pdbx_description
1 polymer ?
#
loop_
_entity_poly.entity_id
_entity_poly.type
_entity_poly.pdbx_seq_one_letter_code
_entity_poly.pdbx_strand_id
1 'polypeptide(L)'
;MSGTPGNGGGVRRLLSCLGVVVVVLAVLAGGVVWLLRDELFHPFGDARACVGSDAKLPGVISAGGAPIPAGASDIHYLTRNGRAEVAFVSGRIPDYLDRAGILPDDKPLFDRKYGEKVDDGIARPDDLCGTPLREPLWLYHSTTDDGADVSVLVERSPTVNDALRFPARAVITYNFP
;
A
#
# COMPACT_ATOMS: atom_id res chain seq x y z
N MET A 1 65.42 8.93 49.96
CA MET A 1 64.13 8.22 49.97
C MET A 1 63.35 8.69 48.75
N SER A 2 63.22 7.79 47.79
CA SER A 2 62.72 8.03 46.44
C SER A 2 61.21 8.23 46.44
N GLY A 3 60.74 9.25 45.73
CA GLY A 3 59.32 9.44 45.44
C GLY A 3 58.86 8.52 44.31
N THR A 4 57.66 7.97 44.46
CA THR A 4 56.91 7.34 43.37
C THR A 4 55.55 8.04 43.29
N PRO A 5 55.25 8.83 42.24
CA PRO A 5 53.89 9.26 41.99
C PRO A 5 53.13 8.11 41.32
N GLY A 6 52.11 7.60 42.02
CA GLY A 6 51.24 6.54 41.53
C GLY A 6 50.44 6.98 40.30
N ASN A 7 50.80 6.39 39.16
CA ASN A 7 49.97 5.86 38.07
C ASN A 7 48.45 6.19 38.04
N GLY A 8 48.05 7.47 38.04
CA GLY A 8 46.64 7.90 37.98
C GLY A 8 46.11 8.29 36.59
N GLY A 9 46.96 8.35 35.56
CA GLY A 9 46.62 8.89 34.24
C GLY A 9 46.05 7.88 33.24
N GLY A 10 46.44 6.60 33.34
CA GLY A 10 46.06 5.57 32.37
C GLY A 10 44.59 5.17 32.45
N VAL A 11 44.05 5.03 33.67
CA VAL A 11 42.66 4.61 33.92
C VAL A 11 41.67 5.70 33.48
N ARG A 12 41.98 6.98 33.73
CA ARG A 12 41.15 8.11 33.27
C ARG A 12 41.13 8.25 31.75
N ARG A 13 42.27 8.05 31.08
CA ARG A 13 42.33 8.05 29.60
C ARG A 13 41.59 6.86 29.00
N LEU A 14 41.71 5.67 29.59
CA LEU A 14 40.97 4.48 29.16
C LEU A 14 39.46 4.67 29.27
N LEU A 15 38.96 5.19 30.40
CA LEU A 15 37.54 5.48 30.60
C LEU A 15 37.05 6.57 29.63
N SER A 16 37.87 7.58 29.36
CA SER A 16 37.53 8.65 28.40
C SER A 16 37.48 8.13 26.96
N CYS A 17 38.42 7.26 26.55
CA CYS A 17 38.37 6.62 25.23
C CYS A 17 37.16 5.70 25.10
N LEU A 18 36.82 4.95 26.15
CA LEU A 18 35.66 4.07 26.14
C LEU A 18 34.35 4.86 26.01
N GLY A 19 34.22 5.98 26.72
CA GLY A 19 33.08 6.89 26.60
C GLY A 19 32.92 7.46 25.19
N VAL A 20 34.02 7.86 24.55
CA VAL A 20 33.99 8.36 23.15
C VAL A 20 33.56 7.26 22.18
N VAL A 21 34.09 6.04 22.33
CA VAL A 21 33.69 4.91 21.50
C VAL A 21 32.20 4.60 21.65
N VAL A 22 31.66 4.63 22.88
CA VAL A 22 30.23 4.42 23.12
C VAL A 22 29.38 5.51 22.45
N VAL A 23 29.79 6.78 22.55
CA VAL A 23 29.07 7.90 21.90
C VAL A 23 29.10 7.75 20.38
N VAL A 24 30.25 7.43 19.79
CA VAL A 24 30.38 7.21 18.34
C VAL A 24 29.52 6.04 17.89
N LEU A 25 29.53 4.92 18.63
CA LEU A 25 28.67 3.77 18.34
C LEU A 25 27.18 4.12 18.47
N ALA A 26 26.78 4.92 19.46
CA ALA A 26 25.39 5.34 19.63
C ALA A 26 24.93 6.26 18.49
N VAL A 27 25.80 7.16 18.01
CA VAL A 27 25.50 8.04 16.87
C VAL A 27 25.42 7.23 15.57
N LEU A 28 26.32 6.27 15.36
CA LEU A 28 26.30 5.40 14.18
C LEU A 28 25.06 4.48 14.19
N ALA A 29 24.76 3.83 15.31
CA ALA A 29 23.58 2.99 15.45
C ALA A 29 22.29 3.80 15.32
N GLY A 30 22.21 4.97 15.94
CA GLY A 30 21.09 5.89 15.82
C GLY A 30 20.90 6.41 14.39
N GLY A 31 21.99 6.74 13.70
CA GLY A 31 21.97 7.18 12.30
C GLY A 31 21.53 6.09 11.34
N VAL A 32 22.02 4.85 11.52
CA VAL A 32 21.61 3.70 10.71
C VAL A 32 20.13 3.35 10.94
N VAL A 33 19.66 3.37 12.19
CA VAL A 33 18.24 3.14 12.52
C VAL A 33 17.34 4.25 11.94
N TRP A 34 17.81 5.50 11.91
CA TRP A 34 17.06 6.61 11.33
C TRP A 34 16.99 6.53 9.81
N LEU A 35 18.09 6.13 9.15
CA LEU A 35 18.14 5.94 7.69
C LEU A 35 17.31 4.73 7.23
N LEU A 36 17.23 3.68 8.06
CA LEU A 36 16.47 2.48 7.74
C LEU A 36 15.01 2.56 8.23
N ARG A 37 14.59 3.65 8.88
CA ARG A 37 13.25 3.77 9.46
C ARG A 37 12.17 3.60 8.38
N ASP A 38 12.32 4.25 7.24
CA ASP A 38 11.31 4.18 6.18
C ASP A 38 11.29 2.84 5.45
N GLU A 39 12.40 2.07 5.42
CA GLU A 39 12.41 0.72 4.83
C GLU A 39 12.02 -0.40 5.82
N LEU A 40 12.32 -0.26 7.12
CA LEU A 40 12.12 -1.30 8.14
C LEU A 40 10.66 -1.48 8.59
N PHE A 41 9.78 -0.50 8.37
CA PHE A 41 8.41 -0.51 8.94
C PHE A 41 7.29 -0.75 7.93
N HIS A 42 7.60 -1.29 6.75
CA HIS A 42 6.55 -1.84 5.90
C HIS A 42 6.05 -3.17 6.48
N PRO A 43 4.74 -3.36 6.65
CA PRO A 43 4.19 -4.64 7.09
C PRO A 43 4.73 -5.77 6.21
N PHE A 44 5.25 -6.82 6.85
CA PHE A 44 5.82 -8.00 6.19
C PHE A 44 7.00 -7.73 5.23
N GLY A 45 7.64 -6.56 5.37
CA GLY A 45 8.68 -6.11 4.45
C GLY A 45 8.20 -5.90 3.01
N ASP A 46 6.88 -5.71 2.81
CA ASP A 46 6.30 -5.44 1.49
C ASP A 46 5.92 -3.97 1.39
N ALA A 47 6.61 -3.21 0.52
CA ALA A 47 6.37 -1.78 0.33
C ALA A 47 4.96 -1.43 -0.14
N ARG A 48 4.20 -2.42 -0.63
CA ARG A 48 2.81 -2.28 -1.04
C ARG A 48 1.85 -2.39 0.14
N ALA A 49 2.26 -3.00 1.25
CA ALA A 49 1.40 -3.21 2.39
C ALA A 49 1.22 -1.91 3.20
N CYS A 50 -0.02 -1.53 3.44
CA CYS A 50 -0.35 -0.38 4.26
C CYS A 50 -0.36 -0.75 5.75
N VAL A 51 -0.02 0.24 6.59
CA VAL A 51 -0.05 0.10 8.05
C VAL A 51 -1.42 -0.38 8.49
N GLY A 52 -1.45 -1.37 9.39
CA GLY A 52 -2.69 -2.01 9.86
C GLY A 52 -3.09 -3.24 9.07
N SER A 53 -2.34 -3.63 8.04
CA SER A 53 -2.52 -4.93 7.37
C SER A 53 -2.22 -6.09 8.32
N ASP A 54 -3.14 -7.05 8.41
CA ASP A 54 -3.01 -8.25 9.24
C ASP A 54 -2.45 -9.48 8.51
N ALA A 55 -2.34 -9.44 7.18
CA ALA A 55 -1.86 -10.51 6.33
C ALA A 55 -1.08 -9.99 5.13
N LYS A 56 -0.15 -10.82 4.63
CA LYS A 56 0.62 -10.52 3.42
C LYS A 56 -0.09 -11.05 2.19
N LEU A 57 -0.29 -10.20 1.17
CA LEU A 57 -0.73 -10.65 -0.14
C LEU A 57 0.45 -11.23 -0.95
N PRO A 58 0.19 -12.19 -1.86
CA PRO A 58 1.22 -12.76 -2.71
C PRO A 58 1.92 -11.70 -3.60
N GLY A 59 3.08 -12.08 -4.14
CA GLY A 59 3.84 -11.21 -5.06
C GLY A 59 3.00 -10.80 -6.27
N VAL A 60 2.29 -11.76 -6.86
CA VAL A 60 1.26 -11.51 -7.88
C VAL A 60 -0.09 -11.41 -7.18
N ILE A 61 -0.65 -10.20 -7.14
CA ILE A 61 -1.96 -9.95 -6.54
C ILE A 61 -3.04 -10.21 -7.59
N SER A 62 -3.86 -11.23 -7.34
CA SER A 62 -5.10 -11.48 -8.07
C SER A 62 -6.26 -10.93 -7.25
N ALA A 63 -6.60 -9.68 -7.51
CA ALA A 63 -7.72 -9.04 -6.85
C ALA A 63 -8.99 -9.30 -7.67
N GLY A 64 -10.10 -9.66 -7.02
CA GLY A 64 -11.36 -9.90 -7.71
C GLY A 64 -11.32 -10.96 -8.82
N GLY A 65 -10.46 -11.97 -8.71
CA GLY A 65 -10.35 -13.07 -9.69
C GLY A 65 -9.39 -12.83 -10.86
N ALA A 66 -8.85 -11.62 -11.04
CA ALA A 66 -7.88 -11.33 -12.10
C ALA A 66 -6.58 -10.69 -11.56
N PRO A 67 -5.42 -10.97 -12.17
CA PRO A 67 -4.18 -10.32 -11.78
C PRO A 67 -4.24 -8.82 -12.10
N ILE A 68 -3.67 -8.00 -11.21
CA ILE A 68 -3.47 -6.56 -11.45
C ILE A 68 -2.81 -6.36 -12.83
N PRO A 69 -3.26 -5.38 -13.63
CA PRO A 69 -2.70 -5.14 -14.95
C PRO A 69 -1.17 -4.96 -14.95
N ALA A 70 -0.51 -5.53 -15.95
CA ALA A 70 0.91 -5.29 -16.18
C ALA A 70 1.17 -3.79 -16.39
N GLY A 71 2.22 -3.27 -15.76
CA GLY A 71 2.55 -1.84 -15.79
C GLY A 71 1.70 -0.96 -14.88
N ALA A 72 0.86 -1.54 -14.01
CA ALA A 72 0.24 -0.79 -12.94
C ALA A 72 1.29 -0.18 -12.00
N SER A 73 0.96 1.00 -11.44
CA SER A 73 1.80 1.77 -10.53
C SER A 73 1.02 2.14 -9.27
N ASP A 74 1.72 2.69 -8.27
CA ASP A 74 1.12 3.08 -6.98
C ASP A 74 0.26 1.97 -6.36
N ILE A 75 0.82 0.75 -6.35
CA ILE A 75 0.14 -0.46 -5.89
C ILE A 75 0.24 -0.50 -4.36
N HIS A 76 -0.90 -0.43 -3.71
CA HIS A 76 -1.01 -0.48 -2.25
C HIS A 76 -2.13 -1.41 -1.83
N TYR A 77 -1.98 -2.07 -0.69
CA TYR A 77 -3.03 -2.93 -0.15
C TYR A 77 -3.16 -2.82 1.36
N LEU A 78 -4.38 -3.02 1.84
CA LEU A 78 -4.73 -3.18 3.24
C LEU A 78 -5.49 -4.49 3.41
N THR A 79 -5.08 -5.33 4.36
CA THR A 79 -5.85 -6.51 4.74
C THR A 79 -6.37 -6.40 6.16
N ARG A 80 -7.63 -6.79 6.38
CA ARG A 80 -8.24 -6.82 7.71
C ARG A 80 -9.34 -7.86 7.76
N ASN A 81 -9.28 -8.79 8.71
CA ASN A 81 -10.32 -9.78 8.98
C ASN A 81 -10.74 -10.60 7.74
N GLY A 82 -9.78 -11.07 6.94
CA GLY A 82 -10.05 -11.84 5.72
C GLY A 82 -10.59 -11.02 4.54
N ARG A 83 -10.55 -9.69 4.63
CA ARG A 83 -10.90 -8.76 3.54
C ARG A 83 -9.67 -8.00 3.09
N ALA A 84 -9.47 -7.92 1.78
CA ALA A 84 -8.38 -7.18 1.17
C ALA A 84 -8.94 -6.00 0.37
N GLU A 85 -8.28 -4.86 0.51
CA GLU A 85 -8.47 -3.67 -0.31
C GLU A 85 -7.17 -3.40 -1.05
N VAL A 86 -7.24 -3.29 -2.37
CA VAL A 86 -6.06 -3.16 -3.24
C VAL A 86 -6.25 -1.96 -4.15
N ALA A 87 -5.42 -0.94 -3.96
CA ALA A 87 -5.33 0.23 -4.82
C ALA A 87 -4.23 0.09 -5.86
N PHE A 88 -4.46 0.59 -7.07
CA PHE A 88 -3.43 0.73 -8.10
C PHE A 88 -3.87 1.74 -9.16
N VAL A 89 -2.90 2.25 -9.92
CA VAL A 89 -3.11 3.14 -11.07
C VAL A 89 -2.77 2.41 -12.36
N SER A 90 -3.69 2.42 -13.32
CA SER A 90 -3.49 1.78 -14.62
C SER A 90 -4.26 2.48 -15.75
N GLY A 91 -3.72 2.40 -16.96
CA GLY A 91 -4.44 2.71 -18.20
C GLY A 91 -5.28 1.55 -18.74
N ARG A 92 -5.24 0.39 -18.09
CA ARG A 92 -5.88 -0.87 -18.53
C ARG A 92 -7.00 -1.32 -17.59
N ILE A 93 -7.70 -0.37 -16.97
CA ILE A 93 -8.83 -0.70 -16.10
C ILE A 93 -9.99 -1.36 -16.86
N PRO A 94 -10.39 -0.93 -18.07
CA PRO A 94 -11.45 -1.62 -18.82
C PRO A 94 -11.12 -3.10 -19.05
N ASP A 95 -9.93 -3.41 -19.57
CA ASP A 95 -9.44 -4.78 -19.76
C ASP A 95 -9.37 -5.58 -18.45
N TYR A 96 -9.14 -4.92 -17.32
CA TYR A 96 -9.16 -5.57 -16.01
C TYR A 96 -10.58 -5.95 -15.59
N LEU A 97 -11.55 -5.05 -15.77
CA LEU A 97 -12.95 -5.29 -15.40
C LEU A 97 -13.54 -6.47 -16.20
N ASP A 98 -13.20 -6.59 -17.48
CA ASP A 98 -13.61 -7.72 -18.31
C ASP A 98 -12.97 -9.04 -17.87
N ARG A 99 -11.65 -9.08 -17.72
CA ARG A 99 -10.94 -10.29 -17.28
C ARG A 99 -11.31 -10.74 -15.86
N ALA A 100 -11.74 -9.81 -15.02
CA ALA A 100 -12.26 -10.09 -13.68
C ALA A 100 -13.73 -10.54 -13.68
N GLY A 101 -14.42 -10.55 -14.83
CA GLY A 101 -15.84 -10.90 -14.93
C GLY A 101 -16.77 -9.86 -14.30
N ILE A 102 -16.30 -8.62 -14.13
CA ILE A 102 -17.04 -7.55 -13.44
C ILE A 102 -17.88 -6.75 -14.44
N LEU A 103 -17.29 -6.43 -15.60
CA LEU A 103 -17.98 -5.75 -16.69
C LEU A 103 -17.67 -6.48 -18.00
N PRO A 104 -18.65 -7.10 -18.66
CA PRO A 104 -18.41 -7.74 -19.95
C PRO A 104 -17.96 -6.73 -21.02
N ASP A 105 -17.03 -7.14 -21.89
CA ASP A 105 -16.45 -6.29 -22.97
C ASP A 105 -17.49 -5.64 -23.91
N ASP A 106 -18.66 -6.25 -24.08
CA ASP A 106 -19.73 -5.72 -24.95
C ASP A 106 -20.61 -4.65 -24.26
N LYS A 107 -20.33 -4.32 -23.00
CA LYS A 107 -21.16 -3.39 -22.21
C LYS A 107 -20.54 -2.01 -22.09
N PRO A 108 -21.38 -0.95 -22.04
CA PRO A 108 -20.90 0.39 -21.76
C PRO A 108 -20.17 0.44 -20.42
N LEU A 109 -19.08 1.21 -20.37
CA LEU A 109 -18.23 1.31 -19.17
C LEU A 109 -19.02 1.71 -17.92
N PHE A 110 -20.00 2.61 -18.04
CA PHE A 110 -20.84 3.06 -16.93
C PHE A 110 -22.28 2.54 -17.02
N ASP A 111 -22.43 1.27 -17.42
CA ASP A 111 -23.72 0.59 -17.40
C ASP A 111 -24.21 0.44 -15.96
N ARG A 112 -25.39 1.01 -15.68
CA ARG A 112 -26.02 1.00 -14.34
C ARG A 112 -26.42 -0.40 -13.86
N LYS A 113 -26.46 -1.38 -14.77
CA LYS A 113 -26.69 -2.78 -14.41
C LYS A 113 -25.52 -3.37 -13.63
N TYR A 114 -24.29 -2.91 -13.90
CA TYR A 114 -23.05 -3.48 -13.35
C TYR A 114 -22.39 -2.58 -12.30
N GLY A 115 -22.83 -1.34 -12.17
CA GLY A 115 -22.32 -0.43 -11.16
C GLY A 115 -23.12 0.85 -11.04
N GLU A 116 -22.65 1.74 -10.19
CA GLU A 116 -23.33 2.98 -9.87
C GLU A 116 -22.36 4.12 -9.61
N LYS A 117 -22.89 5.35 -9.64
CA LYS A 117 -22.12 6.53 -9.22
C LYS A 117 -21.99 6.47 -7.71
N VAL A 118 -20.79 6.78 -7.22
CA VAL A 118 -20.59 7.01 -5.80
C VAL A 118 -20.93 8.45 -5.51
N ASP A 119 -21.98 8.65 -4.71
CA ASP A 119 -22.37 9.95 -4.19
C ASP A 119 -21.51 10.33 -2.97
N ASP A 120 -21.56 11.61 -2.64
CA ASP A 120 -20.83 12.21 -1.52
C ASP A 120 -21.37 11.62 -0.20
N GLY A 121 -20.68 10.62 0.35
CA GLY A 121 -21.05 10.01 1.64
C GLY A 121 -20.76 8.51 1.79
N ILE A 122 -20.44 7.79 0.70
CA ILE A 122 -19.97 6.40 0.82
C ILE A 122 -18.57 6.39 1.43
N ALA A 123 -18.39 5.59 2.49
CA ALA A 123 -17.13 5.41 3.19
C ALA A 123 -16.04 5.01 2.19
N ARG A 124 -15.04 5.88 2.05
CA ARG A 124 -13.86 5.59 1.25
C ARG A 124 -12.91 4.76 2.09
N PRO A 125 -12.06 3.96 1.46
CA PRO A 125 -10.99 3.29 2.17
C PRO A 125 -9.94 4.34 2.59
N ASP A 126 -10.20 5.00 3.72
CA ASP A 126 -9.37 6.08 4.27
C ASP A 126 -8.05 5.55 4.85
N ASP A 127 -8.01 4.25 5.16
CA ASP A 127 -6.86 3.55 5.72
C ASP A 127 -5.86 3.08 4.64
N LEU A 128 -6.19 3.19 3.35
CA LEU A 128 -5.25 2.87 2.27
C LEU A 128 -4.15 3.94 2.17
N CYS A 129 -2.92 3.49 2.33
CA CYS A 129 -1.73 4.27 1.99
C CYS A 129 -1.63 4.54 0.48
N GLY A 130 -0.92 5.60 0.12
CA GLY A 130 -0.75 6.03 -1.27
C GLY A 130 -1.62 7.23 -1.63
N THR A 131 -1.80 7.46 -2.93
CA THR A 131 -2.59 8.64 -3.37
C THR A 131 -4.09 8.37 -3.18
N PRO A 132 -4.85 9.33 -2.63
CA PRO A 132 -6.29 9.17 -2.46
C PRO A 132 -7.04 9.13 -3.81
N LEU A 133 -8.22 8.51 -3.78
CA LEU A 133 -9.15 8.51 -4.91
C LEU A 133 -9.69 9.92 -5.19
N ARG A 134 -9.79 10.25 -6.48
CA ARG A 134 -10.34 11.53 -6.95
C ARG A 134 -11.69 11.34 -7.62
N GLU A 135 -12.65 12.12 -7.15
CA GLU A 135 -13.95 12.24 -7.78
C GLU A 135 -13.84 12.77 -9.23
N PRO A 136 -14.82 12.46 -10.09
CA PRO A 136 -15.98 11.58 -9.85
C PRO A 136 -15.60 10.09 -9.78
N LEU A 137 -16.38 9.28 -9.07
CA LEU A 137 -16.12 7.84 -8.89
C LEU A 137 -17.27 6.97 -9.46
N TRP A 138 -16.93 5.74 -9.84
CA TRP A 138 -17.88 4.68 -10.20
C TRP A 138 -17.58 3.43 -9.37
N LEU A 139 -18.61 2.78 -8.86
CA LEU A 139 -18.50 1.55 -8.09
C LEU A 139 -19.15 0.41 -8.87
N TYR A 140 -18.38 -0.60 -9.21
CA TYR A 140 -18.90 -1.88 -9.70
C TYR A 140 -19.04 -2.84 -8.53
N HIS A 141 -20.08 -3.68 -8.61
CA HIS A 141 -20.30 -4.80 -7.70
C HIS A 141 -20.45 -6.08 -8.51
N SER A 142 -19.71 -7.11 -8.13
CA SER A 142 -19.81 -8.44 -8.73
C SER A 142 -19.73 -9.49 -7.63
N THR A 143 -20.43 -10.60 -7.85
CA THR A 143 -20.26 -11.81 -7.06
C THR A 143 -19.61 -12.83 -7.98
N THR A 144 -18.43 -13.32 -7.59
CA THR A 144 -17.71 -14.35 -8.36
C THR A 144 -18.46 -15.69 -8.31
N ASP A 145 -18.09 -16.61 -9.20
CA ASP A 145 -18.76 -17.92 -9.33
C ASP A 145 -18.71 -18.77 -8.03
N ASP A 146 -17.71 -18.53 -7.18
CA ASP A 146 -17.55 -19.13 -5.85
C ASP A 146 -18.29 -18.38 -4.73
N GLY A 147 -19.06 -17.35 -5.09
CA GLY A 147 -19.88 -16.57 -4.17
C GLY A 147 -19.13 -15.47 -3.43
N ALA A 148 -17.86 -15.20 -3.76
CA ALA A 148 -17.11 -14.12 -3.13
C ALA A 148 -17.56 -12.75 -3.66
N ASP A 149 -17.78 -11.81 -2.75
CA ASP A 149 -18.20 -10.45 -3.09
C ASP A 149 -16.97 -9.61 -3.46
N VAL A 150 -17.04 -8.99 -4.64
CA VAL A 150 -15.97 -8.16 -5.21
C VAL A 150 -16.57 -6.81 -5.57
N SER A 151 -15.97 -5.75 -5.06
CA SER A 151 -16.29 -4.39 -5.47
C SER A 151 -15.10 -3.70 -6.10
N VAL A 152 -15.34 -2.87 -7.12
CA VAL A 152 -14.29 -2.10 -7.79
C VAL A 152 -14.72 -0.65 -7.88
N LEU A 153 -14.01 0.20 -7.15
CA LEU A 153 -14.18 1.64 -7.17
C LEU A 153 -13.16 2.25 -8.12
N VAL A 154 -13.58 3.03 -9.12
CA VAL A 154 -12.70 3.60 -10.15
C VAL A 154 -12.92 5.09 -10.35
N GLU A 155 -11.84 5.82 -10.63
CA GLU A 155 -11.90 7.23 -11.02
C GLU A 155 -12.47 7.45 -12.42
N ARG A 156 -13.52 8.26 -12.51
CA ARG A 156 -14.13 8.73 -13.75
C ARG A 156 -13.53 10.05 -14.21
N SER A 157 -13.55 10.28 -15.52
CA SER A 157 -13.14 11.57 -16.07
C SER A 157 -14.11 12.67 -15.62
N PRO A 158 -13.61 13.82 -15.12
CA PRO A 158 -14.47 14.94 -14.75
C PRO A 158 -15.00 15.72 -15.97
N THR A 159 -14.43 15.50 -17.15
CA THR A 159 -14.74 16.26 -18.38
C THR A 159 -15.40 15.41 -19.48
N VAL A 160 -15.19 14.09 -19.46
CA VAL A 160 -15.73 13.16 -20.46
C VAL A 160 -16.60 12.14 -19.75
N ASN A 161 -17.93 12.26 -19.91
CA ASN A 161 -18.91 11.49 -19.13
C ASN A 161 -18.75 9.97 -19.24
N ASP A 162 -18.32 9.47 -20.41
CA ASP A 162 -18.22 8.04 -20.72
C ASP A 162 -16.77 7.53 -20.74
N ALA A 163 -15.86 8.23 -20.04
CA ALA A 163 -14.47 7.80 -19.89
C ALA A 163 -14.02 7.73 -18.42
N LEU A 164 -13.04 6.87 -18.17
CA LEU A 164 -12.25 6.90 -16.94
C LEU A 164 -11.21 8.02 -17.02
N ARG A 165 -10.62 8.37 -15.87
CA ARG A 165 -9.34 9.10 -15.90
C ARG A 165 -8.28 8.25 -16.61
N PHE A 166 -7.27 8.89 -17.20
CA PHE A 166 -6.18 8.16 -17.84
C PHE A 166 -4.80 8.68 -17.40
N PRO A 167 -3.97 7.84 -16.74
CA PRO A 167 -4.36 6.55 -16.15
C PRO A 167 -5.39 6.74 -15.02
N ALA A 168 -6.21 5.71 -14.76
CA ALA A 168 -7.21 5.72 -13.69
C ALA A 168 -6.65 5.04 -12.44
N ARG A 169 -6.99 5.57 -11.27
CA ARG A 169 -6.89 4.81 -10.02
C ARG A 169 -8.12 3.92 -9.87
N ALA A 170 -7.88 2.69 -9.42
CA ALA A 170 -8.92 1.77 -8.99
C ALA A 170 -8.60 1.25 -7.58
N VAL A 171 -9.64 0.98 -6.80
CA VAL A 171 -9.57 0.23 -5.55
C VAL A 171 -10.48 -0.99 -5.68
N ILE A 172 -9.91 -2.17 -5.50
CA ILE A 172 -10.64 -3.43 -5.51
C ILE A 172 -10.77 -3.91 -4.08
N THR A 173 -11.98 -4.29 -3.68
CA THR A 173 -12.23 -4.90 -2.40
C THR A 173 -12.78 -6.30 -2.59
N TYR A 174 -12.20 -7.28 -1.91
CA TYR A 174 -12.59 -8.68 -2.02
C TYR A 174 -12.27 -9.45 -0.74
N ASN A 175 -12.96 -10.57 -0.53
CA ASN A 175 -12.60 -11.50 0.53
C ASN A 175 -11.46 -12.41 0.07
N PHE A 176 -10.52 -12.69 0.97
CA PHE A 176 -9.42 -13.62 0.73
C PHE A 176 -9.36 -14.66 1.86
N PRO A 177 -8.93 -15.91 1.55
CA PRO A 177 -8.89 -17.01 2.51
C PRO A 177 -7.85 -16.81 3.62
#